data_AF-A0A957V3U1-F1
#
_entry.id   AF-A0A957V3U1-F1
#
_cell.length_a   1.000
_cell.length_b   1.000
_cell.length_c   1.000
_cell.angle_alpha   90.00
_cell.angle_beta   90.00
_cell.angle_gamma   90.00
#
_symmetry.space_group_name_H-M   'P 1'
#
loop_
_entity.id
_entity.type
_entity.pdbx_description
1 polymer ?
#
loop_
_entity_poly.entity_id
_entity_poly.type
_entity_poly.pdbx_seq_one_letter_code
_entity_poly.pdbx_strand_id
1 'polypeptide(L)'
;MPTASLLILIAVLLPPSALDILGEVVDERTYLTPYGEAGPLALRKLSDDLAVWVQPYTGLPTRTDPRATIFAARQLGVQRILNWDMG
;
A
#
# COMPACT_ATOMS: atom_id res chain seq x y z
N MET A 1 -10.21 9.97 -11.67
CA MET A 1 -8.99 9.60 -10.90
C MET A 1 -8.62 8.18 -11.29
N PRO A 2 -7.33 7.86 -11.49
CA PRO A 2 -6.91 6.51 -11.88
C PRO A 2 -7.45 5.49 -10.88
N THR A 3 -7.95 4.36 -11.38
CA THR A 3 -8.61 3.35 -10.55
C THR A 3 -7.58 2.42 -9.93
N ALA A 4 -7.16 2.67 -8.69
CA ALA A 4 -6.25 1.79 -7.97
C ALA A 4 -7.01 0.67 -7.23
N SER A 5 -7.27 -0.43 -7.94
CA SER A 5 -7.99 -1.59 -7.38
C SER A 5 -7.10 -2.55 -6.58
N LEU A 6 -5.78 -2.31 -6.53
CA LEU A 6 -4.79 -3.17 -5.89
C LEU A 6 -4.01 -2.41 -4.81
N LEU A 7 -3.82 -3.05 -3.66
CA LEU A 7 -2.83 -2.70 -2.64
C LEU A 7 -1.73 -3.76 -2.59
N ILE A 8 -0.48 -3.35 -2.75
CA ILE A 8 0.69 -4.19 -2.55
C ILE A 8 1.27 -3.92 -1.15
N LEU A 9 1.37 -4.97 -0.35
CA LEU A 9 2.05 -4.96 0.94
C LEU A 9 3.49 -5.43 0.72
N ILE A 10 4.47 -4.58 1.04
CA ILE A 10 5.89 -4.90 0.86
C ILE A 10 6.47 -5.32 2.21
N ALA A 11 6.66 -6.62 2.40
CA ALA A 11 7.16 -7.19 3.65
C ALA A 11 8.70 -7.30 3.73
N VAL A 12 9.39 -6.79 2.72
CA VAL A 12 10.83 -6.96 2.54
C VAL A 12 11.51 -5.61 2.34
N LEU A 13 12.76 -5.50 2.77
CA LEU A 13 13.55 -4.29 2.52
C LEU A 13 13.97 -4.26 1.05
N LEU A 14 13.39 -3.34 0.28
CA LEU A 14 13.75 -3.10 -1.12
C LEU A 14 14.61 -1.84 -1.24
N PRO A 15 15.54 -1.78 -2.22
CA PRO A 15 16.17 -0.52 -2.56
C PRO A 15 15.10 0.46 -3.09
N PRO A 16 15.26 1.79 -2.89
CA PRO A 16 14.25 2.77 -3.30
C PRO A 16 13.81 2.64 -4.77
N SER A 17 14.75 2.33 -5.67
CA SER A 17 14.51 2.19 -7.10
C SER A 17 13.73 0.93 -7.50
N ALA A 18 13.61 -0.07 -6.62
CA ALA A 18 12.89 -1.32 -6.95
C ALA A 18 11.41 -1.08 -7.26
N LEU A 19 10.83 -0.02 -6.68
CA LEU A 19 9.43 0.31 -6.86
C LEU A 19 9.21 1.26 -8.07
N ASP A 20 10.25 1.70 -8.77
CA ASP A 20 10.13 2.59 -9.94
C ASP A 20 9.39 1.96 -11.11
N ILE A 21 9.39 0.62 -11.19
CA ILE A 21 8.55 -0.14 -12.13
C ILE A 21 7.05 0.09 -11.92
N LEU A 22 6.64 0.53 -10.72
CA LEU A 22 5.26 0.87 -10.40
C LEU A 22 4.92 2.33 -10.74
N GLY A 23 5.83 3.06 -11.39
CA GLY A 23 5.63 4.44 -11.81
C GLY A 23 5.88 5.47 -10.70
N GLU A 24 5.52 6.73 -10.95
CA GLU A 24 5.76 7.83 -10.00
C GLU A 24 4.77 7.82 -8.83
N VAL A 25 5.17 8.35 -7.68
CA VAL A 25 4.26 8.56 -6.54
C VAL A 25 3.45 9.83 -6.81
N VAL A 26 2.13 9.70 -6.87
CA VAL A 26 1.20 10.82 -7.16
C VAL A 26 0.32 11.22 -5.98
N ASP A 27 0.23 10.38 -4.95
CA ASP A 27 -0.51 10.63 -3.71
C ASP A 27 0.08 9.80 -2.57
N GLU A 28 -0.05 10.27 -1.33
CA GLU A 28 0.32 9.53 -0.13
C GLU A 28 -0.74 9.75 0.95
N ARG A 29 -1.17 8.66 1.60
CA ARG A 29 -2.23 8.71 2.61
C ARG A 29 -1.87 7.94 3.86
N THR A 30 -2.30 8.47 4.99
CA THR A 30 -2.35 7.76 6.26
C THR A 30 -3.79 7.80 6.77
N TYR A 31 -4.31 6.65 7.18
CA TYR A 31 -5.67 6.52 7.69
C TYR A 31 -5.65 6.27 9.20
N LEU A 32 -6.44 7.04 9.94
CA LEU A 32 -6.78 6.70 11.30
C LEU A 32 -7.85 5.60 11.28
N THR A 33 -7.56 4.47 11.91
CA THR A 33 -8.48 3.33 12.02
C THR A 33 -8.78 3.05 13.49
N PRO A 34 -9.83 2.27 13.80
CA PRO A 34 -10.08 1.79 15.17
C PRO A 34 -8.93 0.96 15.78
N TYR A 35 -7.95 0.54 14.97
CA TYR A 35 -6.82 -0.30 15.37
C TYR A 35 -5.48 0.47 15.36
N GLY A 36 -5.52 1.79 15.20
CA GLY A 36 -4.35 2.64 15.04
C GLY A 36 -4.20 3.20 13.63
N GLU A 37 -3.07 3.83 13.35
CA GLU A 37 -2.78 4.39 12.03
C GLU A 37 -2.39 3.30 11.03
N ALA A 38 -2.83 3.46 9.79
CA ALA A 38 -2.42 2.67 8.65
C ALA A 38 -1.81 3.59 7.60
N GLY A 39 -0.50 3.47 7.38
CA GLY A 39 0.24 4.26 6.43
C GLY A 39 1.72 4.40 6.79
N PRO A 40 2.49 5.11 5.96
CA PRO A 40 2.05 5.74 4.72
C PRO A 40 1.70 4.72 3.62
N LEU A 41 0.59 4.96 2.92
CA LEU A 41 0.22 4.26 1.69
C LEU A 41 0.51 5.20 0.51
N ALA A 42 1.41 4.80 -0.38
CA ALA A 42 1.77 5.57 -1.57
C ALA A 42 0.98 5.09 -2.78
N LEU A 43 0.34 6.01 -3.51
CA LEU A 43 -0.27 5.74 -4.81
C LEU A 43 0.78 5.91 -5.89
N ARG A 44 1.14 4.81 -6.56
CA ARG A 44 2.04 4.85 -7.72
C ARG A 44 1.27 4.72 -9.02
N LYS A 45 1.51 5.62 -9.96
CA LYS A 45 0.79 5.72 -11.25
C LYS A 45 1.68 5.19 -12.37
N LEU A 46 1.27 4.09 -12.99
CA LEU A 46 1.97 3.49 -14.14
C LEU A 46 1.53 4.13 -15.47
N SER A 47 0.27 4.50 -15.58
CA SER A 47 -0.32 5.18 -16.74
C SER A 47 -1.56 5.98 -16.34
N ASP A 48 -2.20 6.70 -17.26
CA ASP A 48 -3.39 7.51 -16.96
C ASP A 48 -4.55 6.71 -16.34
N ASP A 49 -4.67 5.43 -16.69
CA ASP A 49 -5.75 4.56 -16.23
C ASP A 49 -5.30 3.50 -15.20
N LEU A 50 -4.00 3.34 -14.96
CA LEU A 50 -3.44 2.29 -14.11
C LEU A 50 -2.61 2.86 -12.97
N ALA A 51 -3.05 2.57 -11.75
CA ALA A 51 -2.33 2.92 -10.53
C ALA A 51 -2.43 1.80 -9.48
N VAL A 52 -1.51 1.81 -8.52
CA VAL A 52 -1.43 0.81 -7.45
C VAL A 52 -1.08 1.49 -6.13
N TRP A 53 -1.72 1.05 -5.05
CA TRP A 53 -1.32 1.44 -3.70
C TRP A 53 -0.18 0.55 -3.21
N VAL A 54 0.79 1.14 -2.53
CA VAL A 54 1.92 0.43 -1.93
C VAL A 54 2.03 0.82 -0.46
N GLN A 55 2.14 -0.16 0.42
CA GLN A 55 2.38 0.06 1.85
C GLN A 55 3.50 -0.88 2.34
N PRO A 56 4.51 -0.38 3.07
CA PRO A 56 5.40 -1.25 3.83
C PRO A 56 4.61 -2.12 4.83
N TYR A 57 4.95 -3.40 4.93
CA TYR A 57 4.25 -4.36 5.79
C TYR A 57 5.24 -5.29 6.49
N THR A 58 5.87 -4.83 7.56
CA THR A 58 6.93 -5.60 8.24
C THR A 58 6.43 -6.73 9.15
N GLY A 59 5.14 -7.06 9.14
CA GLY A 59 4.54 -8.19 9.87
C GLY A 59 4.55 -8.08 11.41
N LEU A 60 5.26 -7.12 12.01
CA LEU A 60 5.24 -6.87 13.45
C LEU A 60 4.00 -6.05 13.82
N PRO A 61 3.09 -6.53 14.70
CA PRO A 61 1.88 -5.81 15.11
C PRO A 61 2.18 -4.42 15.72
N THR A 62 3.37 -4.24 16.26
CA THR A 62 3.86 -2.97 16.82
C THR A 62 4.26 -1.94 15.74
N ARG A 63 4.38 -2.37 14.47
CA ARG A 63 4.74 -1.52 13.33
C ARG A 63 3.65 -1.48 12.26
N THR A 64 2.87 -2.55 12.09
CA THR A 64 1.79 -2.61 11.10
C THR A 64 0.69 -3.57 11.57
N ASP A 65 -0.43 -3.05 12.06
CA ASP A 65 -1.58 -3.87 12.44
C ASP A 65 -2.33 -4.35 11.17
N PRO A 66 -2.52 -5.68 10.97
CA PRO A 66 -3.21 -6.20 9.79
C PRO A 66 -4.67 -5.73 9.72
N ARG A 67 -5.33 -5.49 10.85
CA ARG A 67 -6.72 -4.98 10.91
C ARG A 67 -6.78 -3.53 10.46
N ALA A 68 -5.82 -2.70 10.89
CA ALA A 68 -5.70 -1.32 10.42
C ALA A 68 -5.47 -1.29 8.90
N THR A 69 -4.58 -2.15 8.40
CA THR A 69 -4.27 -2.28 6.97
C THR A 69 -5.50 -2.67 6.15
N ILE A 70 -6.24 -3.70 6.56
CA ILE A 70 -7.48 -4.13 5.87
C ILE A 70 -8.57 -3.06 5.94
N PHE A 71 -8.67 -2.33 7.07
CA PHE A 71 -9.62 -1.23 7.20
C PHE A 71 -9.29 -0.10 6.22
N ALA A 72 -8.04 0.34 6.15
CA ALA A 72 -7.59 1.37 5.22
C ALA A 72 -7.77 0.95 3.75
N ALA A 73 -7.47 -0.32 3.42
CA ALA A 73 -7.71 -0.90 2.10
C ALA A 73 -9.19 -0.73 1.67
N ARG A 74 -10.13 -1.03 2.57
CA ARG A 74 -11.56 -0.81 2.29
C ARG A 74 -11.91 0.67 2.09
N GLN A 75 -11.35 1.57 2.90
CA GLN A 75 -11.57 3.02 2.75
C GLN A 75 -11.02 3.56 1.42
N LEU A 76 -9.95 2.95 0.91
CA LEU A 76 -9.36 3.26 -0.40
C LEU A 76 -10.14 2.68 -1.58
N GLY A 77 -11.13 1.81 -1.33
CA GLY A 77 -11.88 1.13 -2.38
C GLY A 77 -11.07 0.09 -3.15
N VAL A 78 -9.94 -0.38 -2.61
CA VAL A 78 -9.15 -1.44 -3.26
C VAL A 78 -9.93 -2.77 -3.19
N GLN A 79 -9.79 -3.57 -4.24
CA GLN A 79 -10.52 -4.84 -4.40
C GLN A 79 -9.63 -6.04 -4.14
N ARG A 80 -8.31 -5.87 -4.28
CA ARG A 80 -7.31 -6.92 -4.10
C ARG A 80 -6.16 -6.43 -3.24
N ILE A 81 -5.64 -7.33 -2.41
CA ILE A 81 -4.44 -7.10 -1.61
C ILE A 81 -3.45 -8.20 -2.00
N LEU A 82 -2.25 -7.80 -2.41
CA LEU A 82 -1.14 -8.71 -2.70
C LEU A 82 -0.06 -8.49 -1.64
N ASN A 83 0.29 -9.54 -0.91
CA ASN A 83 1.46 -9.51 -0.03
C ASN A 83 2.69 -9.94 -0.83
N TRP A 84 3.73 -9.13 -0.81
CA TRP A 84 5.04 -9.46 -1.36
C TRP A 84 5.99 -9.70 -0.18
N ASP A 85 6.23 -10.98 0.09
CA ASP A 85 7.15 -11.45 1.11
C ASP A 85 8.34 -12.18 0.48
N MET A 86 9.42 -12.41 1.25
CA MET A 86 10.46 -13.36 0.86
C MET A 86 9.89 -14.76 1.06
N GLY A 87 9.78 -15.53 -0.03
CA GLY A 87 9.44 -16.95 0.02
C GLY A 87 10.48 -17.77 0.79
#